data_AF-A0A135VK51-F1
#
_entry.id   AF-A0A135VK51-F1
#
_cell.length_a   1.000
_cell.length_b   1.000
_cell.length_c   1.000
_cell.angle_alpha   90.00
_cell.angle_beta   90.00
_cell.angle_gamma   90.00
#
_symmetry.space_group_name_H-M   'P 1'
#
loop_
_entity.id
_entity.type
_entity.pdbx_description
1 polymer ?
#
loop_
_entity_poly.entity_id
_entity_poly.type
_entity_poly.pdbx_seq_one_letter_code
_entity_poly.pdbx_strand_id
1 'polypeptide(L)'
;MQVAEDFKKSVKFIVDPESAFENEIGQKSYLPMLRFFLILNIILALLTPVVNWLHIPSDIVHAGTNAQMGAFMQAPLLESSTGISRYFWVAVLTYFGNFLKFPLLGVLFHGFAKVMKGTGSLNDSFKVSIYSTAPVLLLGWVPFFGLISGLWVGYLYVVGFWKLHNISMGKAIALVNFLIGIQLVWAFVFGWIGSSTPW
;
A
#
# COMPACT_ATOMS: atom_id res chain seq x y z
N MET A 1 20.37 -16.17 -0.11
CA MET A 1 20.14 -14.81 0.45
C MET A 1 18.65 -14.57 0.55
N GLN A 2 18.07 -14.53 1.75
CA GLN A 2 16.61 -14.50 1.84
C GLN A 2 15.94 -13.18 1.41
N VAL A 3 16.68 -12.06 1.39
CA VAL A 3 16.19 -10.79 0.79
C VAL A 3 15.93 -10.95 -0.72
N ALA A 4 16.79 -11.70 -1.43
CA ALA A 4 16.60 -11.96 -2.85
C ALA A 4 15.34 -12.81 -3.11
N GLU A 5 15.01 -13.73 -2.19
CA GLU A 5 13.78 -14.53 -2.27
C GLU A 5 12.53 -13.68 -2.02
N ASP A 6 12.55 -12.75 -1.06
CA ASP A 6 11.44 -11.82 -0.83
C ASP A 6 11.20 -10.91 -2.05
N PHE A 7 12.29 -10.47 -2.70
CA PHE A 7 12.20 -9.70 -3.94
C PHE A 7 11.61 -10.53 -5.10
N LYS A 8 12.08 -11.76 -5.31
CA LYS A 8 11.48 -12.68 -6.31
C LYS A 8 10.01 -12.92 -6.03
N LYS A 9 9.63 -13.09 -4.75
CA LYS A 9 8.23 -13.24 -4.34
C LYS A 9 7.41 -12.01 -4.73
N SER A 10 7.94 -10.80 -4.55
CA SER A 10 7.22 -9.57 -4.94
C SER A 10 7.00 -9.47 -6.44
N VAL A 11 7.99 -9.88 -7.25
CA VAL A 11 7.84 -9.96 -8.70
C VAL A 11 6.78 -11.00 -9.08
N LYS A 12 6.68 -12.12 -8.35
CA LYS A 12 5.63 -13.12 -8.60
C LYS A 12 4.22 -12.54 -8.37
N PHE A 13 4.01 -11.76 -7.31
CA PHE A 13 2.74 -11.06 -7.09
C PHE A 13 2.41 -10.02 -8.17
N ILE A 14 3.41 -9.52 -8.89
CA ILE A 14 3.25 -8.58 -9.99
C ILE A 14 2.90 -9.32 -11.29
N VAL A 15 3.64 -10.39 -11.61
CA VAL A 15 3.58 -11.06 -12.93
C VAL A 15 2.56 -12.20 -12.97
N ASP A 16 2.40 -12.93 -11.88
CA ASP A 16 1.50 -14.10 -11.78
C ASP A 16 0.80 -14.13 -10.40
N PRO A 17 -0.11 -13.17 -10.16
CA PRO A 17 -0.71 -12.97 -8.85
C PRO A 17 -1.60 -14.12 -8.41
N GLU A 18 -2.29 -14.78 -9.34
CA GLU A 18 -3.17 -15.91 -9.00
C GLU A 18 -2.37 -17.04 -8.36
N SER A 19 -1.32 -17.51 -9.04
CA SER A 19 -0.44 -18.54 -8.48
C SER A 19 0.26 -18.04 -7.23
N ALA A 20 0.67 -16.76 -7.17
CA ALA A 20 1.30 -16.19 -5.99
C ALA A 20 0.38 -16.27 -4.75
N PHE A 21 -0.89 -15.91 -4.87
CA PHE A 21 -1.87 -16.00 -3.79
C PHE A 21 -2.23 -17.45 -3.43
N GLU A 22 -2.35 -18.33 -4.43
CA GLU A 22 -2.61 -19.76 -4.19
C GLU A 22 -1.51 -20.42 -3.34
N ASN A 23 -0.24 -20.07 -3.57
CA ASN A 23 0.89 -20.56 -2.79
C ASN A 23 0.86 -20.12 -1.31
N GLU A 24 0.04 -19.12 -0.97
CA GLU A 24 -0.10 -18.63 0.40
C GLU A 24 -1.30 -19.26 1.14
N ILE A 25 -2.12 -20.07 0.47
CA ILE A 25 -3.24 -20.77 1.11
C ILE A 25 -2.71 -21.72 2.18
N GLY A 26 -3.33 -21.72 3.36
CA GLY A 26 -2.96 -22.59 4.48
C GLY A 26 -1.68 -22.17 5.24
N GLN A 27 -0.90 -21.22 4.73
CA GLN A 27 0.28 -20.70 5.43
C GLN A 27 -0.13 -19.90 6.68
N LYS A 28 0.35 -20.29 7.85
CA LYS A 28 -0.03 -19.66 9.13
C LYS A 28 0.99 -18.65 9.66
N SER A 29 2.22 -18.66 9.15
CA SER A 29 3.28 -17.81 9.66
C SER A 29 3.12 -16.36 9.20
N TYR A 30 3.19 -15.43 10.15
CA TYR A 30 3.15 -13.99 9.90
C TYR A 30 4.51 -13.42 9.52
N LEU A 31 5.59 -14.05 9.97
CA LEU A 31 6.94 -13.50 9.87
C LEU A 31 7.41 -13.32 8.41
N PRO A 32 7.19 -14.27 7.47
CA PRO A 32 7.57 -14.08 6.07
C PRO A 32 6.84 -12.90 5.42
N MET A 33 5.55 -12.74 5.72
CA MET A 33 4.72 -11.65 5.22
C MET A 33 5.17 -10.30 5.79
N LEU A 34 5.43 -10.23 7.09
CA LEU A 34 5.93 -9.01 7.74
C LEU A 34 7.30 -8.62 7.16
N ARG A 35 8.22 -9.57 7.04
CA ARG A 35 9.54 -9.35 6.47
C ARG A 35 9.45 -8.83 5.03
N PHE A 36 8.63 -9.48 4.21
CA PHE A 36 8.32 -9.04 2.85
C PHE A 36 7.90 -7.58 2.83
N PHE A 37 6.94 -7.21 3.67
CA PHE A 37 6.45 -5.84 3.78
C PHE A 37 7.56 -4.86 4.17
N LEU A 38 8.31 -5.17 5.23
CA LEU A 38 9.34 -4.27 5.76
C LEU A 38 10.45 -4.00 4.74
N ILE A 39 10.90 -5.01 4.00
CA ILE A 39 11.96 -4.87 2.99
C ILE A 39 11.49 -3.96 1.86
N LEU A 40 10.28 -4.19 1.31
CA LEU A 40 9.78 -3.37 0.22
C LEU A 40 9.45 -1.94 0.68
N ASN A 41 8.95 -1.78 1.91
CA ASN A 41 8.66 -0.47 2.47
C ASN A 41 9.93 0.37 2.66
N ILE A 42 11.08 -0.24 2.96
CA ILE A 42 12.38 0.45 2.96
C ILE A 42 12.70 1.01 1.57
N ILE A 43 12.48 0.23 0.51
CA ILE A 43 12.74 0.69 -0.87
C ILE A 43 11.90 1.94 -1.17
N LEU A 44 10.59 1.88 -0.92
CA LEU A 44 9.71 3.03 -1.10
C LEU A 44 10.17 4.24 -0.28
N ALA A 45 10.43 4.04 1.01
CA ALA A 45 10.81 5.11 1.94
C ALA A 45 12.14 5.78 1.57
N LEU A 46 13.11 5.04 1.04
CA LEU A 46 14.41 5.60 0.64
C LEU A 46 14.36 6.29 -0.73
N LEU A 47 13.56 5.79 -1.67
CA LEU A 47 13.50 6.36 -3.02
C LEU A 47 12.56 7.57 -3.13
N THR A 48 11.51 7.64 -2.30
CA THR A 48 10.59 8.79 -2.24
C THR A 48 11.31 10.13 -2.04
N PRO A 49 12.17 10.32 -1.02
CA PRO A 49 12.87 11.58 -0.81
C PRO A 49 13.84 11.94 -1.94
N VAL A 50 14.44 10.96 -2.61
CA VAL A 50 15.30 11.20 -3.79
C VAL A 50 14.47 11.84 -4.91
N VAL A 51 13.28 11.32 -5.16
CA VAL A 51 12.36 11.86 -6.17
C VAL A 51 11.85 13.25 -5.76
N ASN A 52 11.55 13.47 -4.49
CA ASN A 52 11.17 14.79 -3.99
C ASN A 52 12.31 15.81 -4.07
N TRP A 53 13.55 15.37 -3.88
CA TRP A 53 14.73 16.21 -4.06
C TRP A 53 14.94 16.62 -5.53
N LEU A 54 14.51 15.78 -6.47
CA LEU A 54 14.43 16.11 -7.90
C LEU A 54 13.22 16.99 -8.26
N HIS A 55 12.59 17.65 -7.27
CA HIS A 55 11.45 18.56 -7.43
C HIS A 55 10.16 17.90 -7.94
N ILE A 56 10.03 16.58 -7.80
CA ILE A 56 8.79 15.85 -8.11
C ILE A 56 8.02 15.63 -6.79
N PRO A 57 6.85 16.27 -6.59
CA PRO A 57 6.12 16.17 -5.34
C PRO A 57 5.53 14.76 -5.13
N SER A 58 5.16 14.43 -3.89
CA SER A 58 4.36 13.24 -3.59
C SER A 58 2.90 13.63 -3.42
N ASP A 59 2.20 13.84 -4.52
CA ASP A 59 0.76 14.13 -4.57
C ASP A 59 -0.05 12.91 -5.07
N ILE A 60 -1.34 13.10 -5.38
CA ILE A 60 -2.24 12.04 -5.85
C ILE A 60 -1.76 11.37 -7.14
N VAL A 61 -1.02 12.08 -7.99
CA VAL A 61 -0.55 11.58 -9.29
C VAL A 61 0.78 10.85 -9.15
N HIS A 62 1.67 11.38 -8.31
CA HIS A 62 3.06 10.93 -8.23
C HIS A 62 3.32 9.93 -7.10
N ALA A 63 2.54 9.98 -6.02
CA ALA A 63 2.72 9.07 -4.89
C ALA A 63 1.96 7.76 -5.09
N GLY A 64 2.59 6.64 -4.76
CA GLY A 64 1.91 5.34 -4.69
C GLY A 64 1.05 5.16 -3.44
N THR A 65 1.40 5.81 -2.33
CA THR A 65 0.73 5.60 -1.04
C THR A 65 0.33 6.90 -0.35
N ASN A 66 -0.78 6.88 0.37
CA ASN A 66 -1.20 8.00 1.23
C ASN A 66 -0.15 8.35 2.31
N ALA A 67 0.69 7.39 2.71
CA ALA A 67 1.77 7.65 3.67
C ALA A 67 2.86 8.54 3.06
N GLN A 68 3.23 8.33 1.79
CA GLN A 68 4.16 9.23 1.07
C GLN A 68 3.58 10.64 0.95
N MET A 69 2.29 10.74 0.59
CA MET A 69 1.63 12.05 0.49
C MET A 69 1.60 12.79 1.83
N GLY A 70 1.17 12.09 2.90
CA GLY A 70 1.17 12.66 4.25
C GLY A 70 2.57 13.04 4.70
N ALA A 71 3.57 12.19 4.44
CA ALA A 71 4.96 12.48 4.76
C ALA A 71 5.46 13.76 4.07
N PHE A 72 5.19 13.91 2.78
CA PHE A 72 5.56 15.11 2.00
C PHE A 72 4.89 16.38 2.53
N MET A 73 3.61 16.31 2.92
CA MET A 73 2.89 17.45 3.50
C MET A 73 3.43 17.86 4.88
N GLN A 74 3.82 16.90 5.72
CA GLN A 74 4.20 17.16 7.11
C GLN A 74 5.71 17.42 7.30
N ALA A 75 6.54 16.97 6.36
CA ALA A 75 7.99 17.11 6.47
C ALA A 75 8.51 18.57 6.60
N PRO A 76 7.94 19.59 5.93
CA PRO A 76 8.37 20.99 6.12
C PRO A 76 8.19 21.50 7.56
N LEU A 77 7.11 21.08 8.24
CA LEU A 77 6.86 21.44 9.64
C LEU A 77 7.89 20.77 10.59
N LEU A 78 8.26 19.52 10.30
CA LEU A 78 9.29 18.84 11.07
C LEU A 78 10.67 19.44 10.81
N GLU A 79 10.97 19.85 9.59
CA GLU A 79 12.22 20.57 9.29
C GLU A 79 12.32 21.89 10.05
N SER A 80 11.25 22.70 10.06
CA SER A 80 11.26 23.98 10.78
C SER A 80 11.38 23.82 12.30
N SER A 81 10.79 22.76 12.86
CA SER A 81 10.83 22.51 14.32
C SER A 81 12.09 21.78 14.79
N THR A 82 12.74 20.99 13.94
CA THR A 82 13.88 20.13 14.34
C THR A 82 15.22 20.55 13.73
N GLY A 83 15.20 21.38 12.68
CA GLY A 83 16.39 21.72 11.89
C GLY A 83 16.93 20.57 11.01
N ILE A 84 16.30 19.39 11.04
CA ILE A 84 16.68 18.23 10.22
C ILE A 84 15.99 18.31 8.86
N SER A 85 16.71 17.98 7.80
CA SER A 85 16.21 18.04 6.42
C SER A 85 14.82 17.41 6.25
N ARG A 86 13.92 18.09 5.53
CA ARG A 86 12.60 17.56 5.17
C ARG A 86 12.67 16.21 4.46
N TYR A 87 13.71 15.95 3.65
CA TYR A 87 13.85 14.70 2.92
C TYR A 87 14.13 13.51 3.84
N PHE A 88 14.85 13.74 4.95
CA PHE A 88 14.98 12.75 6.01
C PHE A 88 13.61 12.44 6.63
N TRP A 89 12.83 13.47 6.95
CA TRP A 89 11.49 13.30 7.51
C TRP A 89 10.53 12.60 6.56
N VAL A 90 10.59 12.88 5.26
CA VAL A 90 9.82 12.16 4.24
C VAL A 90 10.09 10.65 4.32
N ALA A 91 11.35 10.24 4.40
CA ALA A 91 11.72 8.83 4.48
C ALA A 91 11.15 8.18 5.75
N VAL A 92 11.38 8.81 6.90
CA VAL A 92 10.94 8.33 8.22
C VAL A 92 9.42 8.21 8.28
N LEU A 93 8.70 9.29 7.94
CA LEU A 93 7.25 9.32 8.00
C LEU A 93 6.61 8.36 7.00
N THR A 94 7.17 8.22 5.79
CA THR A 94 6.68 7.24 4.81
C THR A 94 6.77 5.82 5.36
N TYR A 95 7.94 5.46 5.90
CA TYR A 95 8.17 4.14 6.45
C TYR A 95 7.21 3.81 7.58
N PHE A 96 7.15 4.66 8.61
CA PHE A 96 6.30 4.43 9.77
C PHE A 96 4.81 4.58 9.46
N GLY A 97 4.43 5.52 8.59
CA GLY A 97 3.06 5.69 8.14
C GLY A 97 2.52 4.43 7.47
N ASN A 98 3.30 3.81 6.58
CA ASN A 98 2.94 2.53 5.98
C ASN A 98 2.90 1.39 7.02
N PHE A 99 3.92 1.31 7.89
CA PHE A 99 3.99 0.27 8.93
C PHE A 99 2.78 0.29 9.87
N LEU A 100 2.31 1.47 10.27
CA LEU A 100 1.14 1.62 11.13
C LEU A 100 -0.17 1.36 10.37
N LYS A 101 -0.25 1.77 9.10
CA LYS A 101 -1.47 1.67 8.28
C LYS A 101 -1.83 0.23 7.93
N PHE A 102 -0.87 -0.61 7.54
CA PHE A 102 -1.19 -1.92 6.95
C PHE A 102 -1.80 -2.95 7.90
N PRO A 103 -1.40 -3.03 9.19
CA PRO A 103 -2.11 -3.86 10.16
C PRO A 103 -3.59 -3.45 10.31
N LEU A 104 -3.87 -2.15 10.32
CA LEU A 104 -5.26 -1.65 10.41
C LEU A 104 -6.07 -2.07 9.18
N LEU A 105 -5.48 -1.99 7.98
CA LEU A 105 -6.11 -2.47 6.74
C LEU A 105 -6.38 -3.98 6.78
N GLY A 106 -5.47 -4.80 7.29
CA GLY A 106 -5.68 -6.24 7.40
C GLY A 106 -6.88 -6.60 8.29
N VAL A 107 -7.05 -5.90 9.42
CA VAL A 107 -8.22 -6.08 10.30
C VAL A 107 -9.50 -5.61 9.60
N LEU A 108 -9.48 -4.46 8.94
CA LEU A 108 -10.61 -3.95 8.18
C LEU A 108 -11.04 -4.92 7.05
N PHE A 109 -10.06 -5.45 6.31
CA PHE A 109 -10.29 -6.44 5.26
C PHE A 109 -10.84 -7.74 5.80
N HIS A 110 -10.48 -8.13 7.02
CA HIS A 110 -11.10 -9.26 7.69
C HIS A 110 -12.58 -9.01 7.97
N GLY A 111 -12.93 -7.83 8.46
CA GLY A 111 -14.32 -7.42 8.64
C GLY A 111 -15.13 -7.55 7.34
N PHE A 112 -14.62 -6.98 6.24
CA PHE A 112 -15.28 -7.10 4.93
C PHE A 112 -15.41 -8.55 4.45
N ALA A 113 -14.36 -9.36 4.62
CA ALA A 113 -14.42 -10.77 4.27
C ALA A 113 -15.53 -11.50 5.03
N LYS A 114 -15.72 -11.21 6.32
CA LYS A 114 -16.80 -11.80 7.13
C LYS A 114 -18.19 -11.32 6.71
N VAL A 115 -18.36 -10.04 6.39
CA VAL A 115 -19.62 -9.50 5.83
C VAL A 115 -20.00 -10.23 4.53
N MET A 116 -19.03 -10.54 3.69
CA MET A 116 -19.26 -11.29 2.44
C MET A 116 -19.37 -12.81 2.60
N LYS A 117 -19.30 -13.31 3.85
CA LYS A 117 -19.30 -14.74 4.21
C LYS A 117 -18.08 -15.53 3.69
N GLY A 118 -16.92 -14.88 3.59
CA GLY A 118 -15.64 -15.51 3.24
C GLY A 118 -15.07 -16.40 4.36
N THR A 119 -14.41 -17.48 3.97
CA THR A 119 -13.95 -18.55 4.89
C THR A 119 -12.52 -18.36 5.42
N GLY A 120 -11.76 -17.39 4.90
CA GLY A 120 -10.37 -17.16 5.27
C GLY A 120 -10.18 -16.67 6.71
N SER A 121 -8.95 -16.83 7.19
CA SER A 121 -8.52 -16.42 8.53
C SER A 121 -8.15 -14.93 8.58
N LEU A 122 -7.89 -14.41 9.79
CA LEU A 122 -7.35 -13.06 9.94
C LEU A 122 -5.96 -12.93 9.30
N ASN A 123 -5.13 -13.99 9.38
CA ASN A 123 -3.84 -14.02 8.69
C ASN A 123 -4.00 -13.82 7.18
N ASP A 124 -5.02 -14.45 6.60
CA ASP A 124 -5.31 -14.32 5.17
C ASP A 124 -5.70 -12.89 4.78
N SER A 125 -6.43 -12.18 5.64
CA SER A 125 -6.72 -10.76 5.43
C SER A 125 -5.47 -9.89 5.50
N PHE A 126 -4.53 -10.18 6.40
CA PHE A 126 -3.23 -9.50 6.41
C PHE A 126 -2.43 -9.77 5.13
N LYS A 127 -2.42 -11.01 4.64
CA LYS A 127 -1.77 -11.35 3.36
C LYS A 127 -2.36 -10.58 2.19
N VAL A 128 -3.70 -10.46 2.11
CA VAL A 128 -4.35 -9.59 1.11
C VAL A 128 -3.86 -8.15 1.27
N SER A 129 -3.85 -7.62 2.49
CA SER A 129 -3.43 -6.23 2.71
C SER A 129 -1.96 -5.96 2.34
N ILE A 130 -1.06 -6.93 2.58
CA ILE A 130 0.39 -6.76 2.40
C ILE A 130 0.83 -7.16 0.99
N TYR A 131 0.50 -8.36 0.51
CA TYR A 131 1.04 -8.83 -0.76
C TYR A 131 0.48 -8.06 -1.96
N SER A 132 -0.77 -7.58 -1.87
CA SER A 132 -1.34 -6.71 -2.90
C SER A 132 -0.63 -5.36 -3.01
N THR A 133 0.19 -4.97 -2.03
CA THR A 133 0.94 -3.70 -2.07
C THR A 133 2.28 -3.81 -2.79
N ALA A 134 2.67 -5.01 -3.24
CA ALA A 134 3.95 -5.22 -3.92
C ALA A 134 4.22 -4.22 -5.06
N PRO A 135 3.27 -3.91 -5.97
CA PRO A 135 3.51 -2.94 -7.04
C PRO A 135 3.84 -1.55 -6.49
N VAL A 136 3.14 -1.13 -5.43
CA VAL A 136 3.26 0.23 -4.89
C VAL A 136 4.52 0.40 -4.05
N LEU A 137 4.92 -0.62 -3.29
CA LEU A 137 6.14 -0.54 -2.48
C LEU A 137 7.41 -0.64 -3.35
N LEU A 138 7.34 -1.32 -4.50
CA LEU A 138 8.47 -1.43 -5.43
C LEU A 138 8.59 -0.24 -6.38
N LEU A 139 7.45 0.26 -6.88
CA LEU A 139 7.41 1.19 -8.01
C LEU A 139 6.67 2.49 -7.71
N GLY A 140 6.07 2.64 -6.52
CA GLY A 140 5.31 3.84 -6.14
C GLY A 140 6.16 5.09 -5.86
N TRP A 141 7.48 5.01 -6.03
CA TRP A 141 8.38 6.16 -6.10
C TRP A 141 8.56 6.65 -7.54
N VAL A 142 8.25 5.83 -8.55
CA VAL A 142 8.39 6.22 -9.96
C VAL A 142 7.36 7.30 -10.26
N PRO A 143 7.77 8.47 -10.79
CA PRO A 143 6.85 9.54 -11.14
C PRO A 143 5.72 9.07 -12.05
N PHE A 144 4.51 9.61 -11.85
CA PHE A 144 3.30 9.25 -12.62
C PHE A 144 2.84 7.78 -12.49
N PHE A 145 3.50 6.97 -11.65
CA PHE A 145 3.11 5.58 -11.42
C PHE A 145 2.05 5.43 -10.30
N GLY A 146 1.72 6.51 -9.58
CA GLY A 146 0.79 6.49 -8.45
C GLY A 146 -0.60 5.95 -8.82
N LEU A 147 -1.22 6.51 -9.85
CA LEU A 147 -2.55 6.07 -10.31
C LEU A 147 -2.53 4.62 -10.82
N ILE A 148 -1.52 4.25 -11.61
CA ILE A 148 -1.37 2.91 -12.20
C ILE A 148 -1.19 1.88 -11.09
N SER A 149 -0.31 2.15 -10.13
CA SER A 149 -0.08 1.26 -8.99
C SER A 149 -1.31 1.13 -8.10
N GLY A 150 -2.10 2.18 -7.90
CA GLY A 150 -3.36 2.11 -7.16
C GLY A 150 -4.38 1.16 -7.80
N LEU A 151 -4.58 1.25 -9.12
CA LEU A 151 -5.47 0.33 -9.85
C LEU A 151 -4.94 -1.11 -9.82
N TRP A 152 -3.62 -1.28 -9.94
CA TRP A 152 -2.97 -2.59 -9.85
C TRP A 152 -3.19 -3.23 -8.47
N VAL A 153 -2.97 -2.47 -7.40
CA VAL A 153 -3.25 -2.91 -6.03
C VAL A 153 -4.73 -3.31 -5.89
N GLY A 154 -5.65 -2.55 -6.49
CA GLY A 154 -7.07 -2.91 -6.55
C GLY A 154 -7.32 -4.27 -7.19
N TYR A 155 -6.73 -4.54 -8.35
CA TYR A 155 -6.79 -5.86 -8.99
C TYR A 155 -6.24 -6.96 -8.07
N LEU A 156 -5.10 -6.74 -7.41
CA LEU A 156 -4.54 -7.70 -6.48
C LEU A 156 -5.41 -7.92 -5.24
N TYR A 157 -6.16 -6.92 -4.78
CA TYR A 157 -7.16 -7.13 -3.73
C TYR A 157 -8.27 -8.07 -4.20
N VAL A 158 -8.76 -7.92 -5.45
CA VAL A 158 -9.76 -8.83 -6.01
C VAL A 158 -9.25 -10.27 -5.99
N VAL A 159 -8.05 -10.51 -6.53
CA VAL A 159 -7.44 -11.85 -6.56
C VAL A 159 -7.21 -12.38 -5.15
N GLY A 160 -6.69 -11.55 -4.24
CA GLY A 160 -6.43 -11.94 -2.86
C GLY A 160 -7.69 -12.37 -2.11
N PHE A 161 -8.79 -11.60 -2.21
CA PHE A 161 -10.07 -11.97 -1.60
C PHE A 161 -10.67 -13.23 -2.24
N TRP A 162 -10.55 -13.37 -3.56
CA TRP A 162 -11.06 -14.54 -4.26
C TRP A 162 -10.32 -15.81 -3.83
N LYS A 163 -8.98 -15.81 -3.85
CA LYS A 163 -8.18 -17.00 -3.54
C LYS A 163 -8.11 -17.31 -2.05
N LEU A 164 -7.85 -16.31 -1.20
CA LEU A 164 -7.58 -16.55 0.23
C LEU A 164 -8.83 -16.60 1.11
N HIS A 165 -9.94 -15.98 0.68
CA HIS A 165 -11.19 -15.96 1.43
C HIS A 165 -12.34 -16.72 0.75
N ASN A 166 -12.07 -17.34 -0.42
CA ASN A 166 -13.07 -18.06 -1.21
C ASN A 166 -14.33 -17.22 -1.50
N ILE A 167 -14.15 -15.92 -1.70
CA ILE A 167 -15.22 -14.99 -2.08
C ILE A 167 -15.39 -15.08 -3.60
N SER A 168 -16.63 -15.11 -4.10
CA SER A 168 -16.84 -15.11 -5.56
C SER A 168 -16.23 -13.86 -6.22
N MET A 169 -15.66 -14.03 -7.42
CA MET A 169 -14.99 -12.95 -8.15
C MET A 169 -15.85 -11.67 -8.25
N GLY A 170 -17.13 -11.81 -8.57
CA GLY A 170 -18.05 -10.66 -8.66
C GLY A 170 -18.22 -9.89 -7.34
N LYS A 171 -18.26 -10.60 -6.20
CA LYS A 171 -18.32 -9.95 -4.87
C LYS A 171 -17.00 -9.25 -4.53
N ALA A 172 -15.87 -9.87 -4.85
CA ALA A 172 -14.56 -9.27 -4.64
C ALA A 172 -14.38 -7.99 -5.49
N ILE A 173 -14.79 -8.03 -6.77
CA ILE A 173 -14.82 -6.86 -7.66
C ILE A 173 -15.71 -5.75 -7.08
N ALA A 174 -16.91 -6.09 -6.61
CA ALA A 174 -17.83 -5.12 -6.01
C ALA A 174 -17.23 -4.47 -4.75
N LEU A 175 -16.63 -5.26 -3.85
CA LEU A 175 -15.94 -4.74 -2.67
C LEU A 175 -14.82 -3.78 -3.06
N VAL A 176 -13.93 -4.19 -3.96
CA VAL A 176 -12.76 -3.39 -4.33
C VAL A 176 -13.21 -2.06 -4.97
N ASN A 177 -14.22 -2.07 -5.85
CA ASN A 177 -14.77 -0.84 -6.41
C ASN A 177 -15.42 0.05 -5.34
N PHE A 178 -16.10 -0.54 -4.35
CA PHE A 178 -16.62 0.22 -3.21
C PHE A 178 -15.50 0.89 -2.40
N LEU A 179 -14.40 0.17 -2.13
CA LEU A 179 -13.22 0.73 -1.43
C LEU A 179 -12.53 1.83 -2.25
N ILE A 180 -12.38 1.64 -3.56
CA ILE A 180 -11.86 2.67 -4.47
C ILE A 180 -12.79 3.89 -4.46
N GLY A 181 -14.11 3.69 -4.49
CA GLY A 181 -15.09 4.77 -4.37
C GLY A 181 -14.93 5.57 -3.08
N ILE A 182 -14.77 4.90 -1.93
CA ILE A 182 -14.46 5.58 -0.66
C ILE A 182 -13.16 6.37 -0.76
N GLN A 183 -12.11 5.79 -1.34
CA GLN A 183 -10.82 6.46 -1.49
C GLN A 183 -10.90 7.68 -2.39
N LEU A 184 -11.70 7.63 -3.47
CA LEU A 184 -11.93 8.76 -4.37
C LEU A 184 -12.76 9.86 -3.70
N VAL A 185 -13.80 9.51 -2.95
CA VAL A 185 -14.58 10.49 -2.15
C VAL A 185 -13.68 11.15 -1.12
N TRP A 186 -12.86 10.37 -0.41
CA TRP A 186 -11.90 10.89 0.55
C TRP A 186 -10.90 11.84 -0.12
N ALA A 187 -10.31 11.43 -1.25
CA ALA A 187 -9.37 12.27 -2.01
C ALA A 187 -10.03 13.54 -2.54
N PHE A 188 -11.29 13.48 -2.98
CA PHE A 188 -12.04 14.64 -3.42
C PHE A 188 -12.34 15.58 -2.25
N VAL A 189 -12.89 15.08 -1.15
CA VAL A 189 -13.23 15.89 0.03
C VAL A 189 -11.98 16.55 0.63
N PHE A 190 -10.94 15.77 0.93
CA PHE A 190 -9.75 16.32 1.59
C PHE A 190 -8.79 17.01 0.61
N GLY A 191 -8.78 16.63 -0.67
CA GLY A 191 -8.04 17.34 -1.70
C GLY A 191 -8.65 18.71 -2.01
N TRP A 192 -9.99 18.80 -2.06
CA TRP A 192 -10.72 20.06 -2.23
C TRP A 192 -10.64 20.97 -1.00
N ILE A 193 -10.76 20.40 0.20
CA ILE A 193 -10.59 21.17 1.44
C ILE A 193 -9.12 21.63 1.57
N GLY A 194 -8.14 20.78 1.24
CA GLY A 194 -6.72 21.10 1.31
C GLY A 194 -6.26 22.15 0.29
N SER A 195 -6.86 22.22 -0.90
CA SER A 195 -6.53 23.25 -1.90
C SER A 195 -7.11 24.62 -1.58
N SER A 196 -8.03 24.71 -0.61
CA SER A 196 -8.62 25.97 -0.16
C SER A 196 -7.78 26.74 0.86
N THR A 197 -6.68 26.17 1.34
CA THR A 197 -5.65 26.87 2.12
C THR A 197 -4.50 27.29 1.20
N PRO A 198 -4.28 28.59 0.95
CA PRO A 198 -3.10 29.04 0.25
C PRO A 198 -1.90 28.82 1.18
N TRP A 199 -0.96 27.97 0.76
CA TRP A 199 0.39 27.92 1.30
C TRP A 199 1.26 28.97 0.63
#